data_AF-A0A9C8WIE4-F1
#
_entry.id   AF-A0A9C8WIE4-F1
#
_cell.length_a   1.000
_cell.length_b   1.000
_cell.length_c   1.000
_cell.angle_alpha   90.00
_cell.angle_beta   90.00
_cell.angle_gamma   90.00
#
_symmetry.space_group_name_H-M   'P 1'
#
loop_
_entity.id
_entity.type
_entity.pdbx_description
1 polymer ?
#
loop_
_entity_poly.entity_id
_entity_poly.type
_entity_poly.pdbx_seq_one_letter_code
_entity_poly.pdbx_strand_id
1 'polypeptide(L)'
;MAEKFKLTYATMFNPPEELHTRFEEALAEWKENLGQEYGLIINGEDRFIDEKFEKRSPVNTDLVLGVFQKGGVKEAHDALAAARKAFPVWSRMPWQERVALLRKAADLIDERIFKIGAAMALEVGKNRMESLGDVAETADLVRYSCYQMEKNNGYVVEMGKDPLVGYDATNISVLRPYGVWLVISPFNFPTALTGGPTGAALVTGNTVVVKPATDTPWTVRLLSECFRDAGLPDGVINYVTGPGRTLGQALIDSPEVDGVTFTGSFDVGMGIYKDFAQGKYVRPVILELGGKNPAIVSRHADLERAALGIVRSAFGLQGQKCSACSRVYIEEPVYDELVSRLVSLTSKLKVGDPTLRDVYMGPVINKGALEDYKGFIQELKDAGGTFLTGGEVLTEGDYAKGFYATPTFVA
;
A
#
# COMPACT_ATOMS: atom_id res chain seq x y z
N MET A 1 -19.98 14.84 19.13
CA MET A 1 -19.28 14.13 18.05
C MET A 1 -17.91 13.77 18.60
N ALA A 2 -17.55 12.49 18.64
CA ALA A 2 -16.18 12.11 18.99
C ALA A 2 -15.22 12.79 18.02
N GLU A 3 -14.13 13.37 18.52
CA GLU A 3 -13.12 14.00 17.68
C GLU A 3 -12.61 12.98 16.66
N LYS A 4 -12.64 13.30 15.36
CA LYS A 4 -12.13 12.39 14.33
C LYS A 4 -10.63 12.18 14.59
N PHE A 5 -10.21 10.93 14.74
CA PHE A 5 -8.80 10.58 14.90
C PHE A 5 -8.01 11.11 13.71
N LYS A 6 -6.97 11.93 13.99
CA LYS A 6 -6.04 12.42 12.97
C LYS A 6 -4.63 12.05 13.38
N LEU A 7 -3.97 11.26 12.53
CA LEU A 7 -2.56 10.98 12.73
C LEU A 7 -1.73 12.24 12.45
N THR A 8 -0.98 12.69 13.45
CA THR A 8 -0.01 13.78 13.36
C THR A 8 1.35 13.30 13.85
N TYR A 9 2.39 14.12 13.69
CA TYR A 9 3.69 13.83 14.29
C TYR A 9 3.56 13.61 15.80
N ALA A 10 2.82 14.46 16.52
CA ALA A 10 2.64 14.32 17.97
C ALA A 10 1.96 13.00 18.37
N THR A 11 0.87 12.63 17.68
CA THR A 11 0.12 11.40 18.00
C THR A 11 0.86 10.13 17.57
N MET A 12 1.85 10.20 16.68
CA MET A 12 2.72 9.06 16.36
C MET A 12 3.67 8.69 17.49
N PHE A 13 4.12 9.67 18.29
CA PHE A 13 5.07 9.42 19.38
C PHE A 13 4.43 9.31 20.74
N ASN A 14 3.39 10.10 20.97
CA ASN A 14 2.63 10.08 22.20
C ASN A 14 1.15 9.95 21.85
N PRO A 15 0.74 8.79 21.32
CA PRO A 15 -0.66 8.53 21.02
C PRO A 15 -1.52 8.70 22.28
N PRO A 16 -2.69 9.34 22.20
CA PRO A 16 -3.60 9.41 23.33
C PRO A 16 -4.08 8.00 23.71
N GLU A 17 -4.34 7.77 25.00
CA GLU A 17 -4.74 6.44 25.49
C GLU A 17 -5.98 5.87 24.77
N GLU A 18 -6.94 6.74 24.42
CA GLU A 18 -8.14 6.38 23.67
C GLU A 18 -7.82 5.67 22.34
N LEU A 19 -6.73 6.05 21.67
CA LEU A 19 -6.29 5.39 20.44
C LEU A 19 -5.92 3.93 20.72
N HIS A 20 -5.17 3.69 21.80
CA HIS A 20 -4.79 2.34 22.18
C HIS A 20 -5.99 1.50 22.57
N THR A 21 -6.94 2.07 23.31
CA THR A 21 -8.20 1.40 23.66
C THR A 21 -8.98 0.99 22.42
N ARG A 22 -9.21 1.92 21.47
CA ARG A 22 -9.96 1.63 20.23
C ARG A 22 -9.25 0.62 19.33
N PHE A 23 -7.92 0.64 19.29
CA PHE A 23 -7.14 -0.37 18.59
C PHE A 23 -7.27 -1.75 19.24
N GLU A 24 -7.25 -1.81 20.57
CA GLU A 24 -7.40 -3.05 21.34
C GLU A 24 -8.80 -3.65 21.19
N GLU A 25 -9.84 -2.82 21.20
CA GLU A 25 -11.22 -3.22 20.91
C GLU A 25 -11.35 -3.83 19.51
N ALA A 26 -10.83 -3.14 18.48
CA ALA A 26 -10.85 -3.65 17.12
C ALA A 26 -10.04 -4.95 16.96
N LEU A 27 -8.90 -5.06 17.66
CA LEU A 27 -8.09 -6.27 17.66
C LEU A 27 -8.80 -7.44 18.35
N ALA A 28 -9.50 -7.20 19.47
CA ALA A 28 -10.27 -8.21 20.17
C ALA A 28 -11.42 -8.72 19.28
N GLU A 29 -12.17 -7.81 18.65
CA GLU A 29 -13.21 -8.16 17.70
C GLU A 29 -12.67 -9.03 16.56
N TRP A 30 -11.50 -8.69 16.00
CA TRP A 30 -10.88 -9.53 14.97
C TRP A 30 -10.48 -10.90 15.48
N LYS A 31 -9.87 -10.99 16.66
CA LYS A 31 -9.44 -12.28 17.25
C LYS A 31 -10.61 -13.25 17.44
N GLU A 32 -11.81 -12.75 17.71
CA GLU A 32 -13.04 -13.56 17.81
C GLU A 32 -13.55 -14.05 16.43
N ASN A 33 -13.11 -13.40 15.35
CA ASN A 33 -13.68 -13.55 14.01
C ASN A 33 -12.64 -13.93 12.93
N LEU A 34 -11.46 -14.42 13.32
CA LEU A 34 -10.43 -14.85 12.36
C LEU A 34 -10.86 -16.11 11.60
N GLY A 35 -10.26 -16.31 10.43
CA GLY A 35 -10.50 -17.50 9.61
C GLY A 35 -11.75 -17.44 8.75
N GLN A 36 -12.44 -16.29 8.73
CA GLN A 36 -13.57 -16.06 7.83
C GLN A 36 -13.18 -16.22 6.36
N GLU A 37 -14.14 -16.69 5.56
CA GLU A 37 -13.98 -16.75 4.11
C GLU A 37 -14.43 -15.44 3.47
N TYR A 38 -13.57 -14.88 2.62
CA TYR A 38 -13.83 -13.64 1.90
C TYR A 38 -13.93 -13.90 0.40
N GLY A 39 -15.02 -13.41 -0.20
CA GLY A 39 -15.25 -13.45 -1.64
C GLY A 39 -14.41 -12.42 -2.39
N LEU A 40 -14.26 -12.64 -3.69
CA LEU A 40 -13.91 -11.58 -4.65
C LEU A 40 -15.04 -10.56 -4.69
N ILE A 41 -14.76 -9.31 -5.04
CA ILE A 41 -15.83 -8.34 -5.35
C ILE A 41 -15.85 -8.18 -6.85
N ILE A 42 -16.86 -8.72 -7.53
CA ILE A 42 -17.01 -8.59 -8.98
C ILE A 42 -18.42 -8.13 -9.26
N ASN A 43 -18.57 -7.02 -9.98
CA ASN A 43 -19.87 -6.44 -10.30
C ASN A 43 -20.74 -6.20 -9.04
N GLY A 44 -20.15 -5.65 -7.98
CA GLY A 44 -20.85 -5.32 -6.73
C GLY A 44 -21.11 -6.50 -5.79
N GLU A 45 -20.92 -7.74 -6.24
CA GLU A 45 -21.25 -8.95 -5.49
C GLU A 45 -20.03 -9.68 -4.95
N ASP A 46 -20.19 -10.30 -3.78
CA ASP A 46 -19.22 -11.24 -3.22
C ASP A 46 -19.28 -12.57 -3.99
N ARG A 47 -18.16 -12.93 -4.62
CA ARG A 47 -18.04 -14.16 -5.42
C ARG A 47 -17.07 -15.14 -4.78
N PHE A 48 -17.59 -16.31 -4.46
CA PHE A 48 -16.84 -17.46 -3.92
C PHE A 48 -16.58 -18.48 -5.03
N ILE A 49 -15.40 -19.08 -5.02
CA ILE A 49 -14.94 -20.07 -6.02
C ILE A 49 -14.34 -21.30 -5.30
N ASP A 50 -14.09 -22.37 -6.05
CA ASP A 50 -13.59 -23.63 -5.47
C ASP A 50 -12.12 -23.52 -5.01
N GLU A 51 -11.26 -22.88 -5.81
CA GLU A 51 -9.85 -22.71 -5.45
C GLU A 51 -9.67 -21.57 -4.44
N LYS A 52 -9.07 -21.89 -3.29
CA LYS A 52 -8.89 -20.97 -2.16
C LYS A 52 -7.47 -21.04 -1.61
N PHE A 53 -7.10 -20.06 -0.79
CA PHE A 53 -5.88 -20.08 0.00
C PHE A 53 -6.10 -19.44 1.37
N GLU A 54 -5.40 -19.96 2.37
CA GLU A 54 -5.36 -19.35 3.70
C GLU A 54 -4.36 -18.20 3.70
N LYS A 55 -4.76 -17.04 4.24
CA LYS A 55 -3.81 -16.00 4.63
C LYS A 55 -3.42 -16.22 6.08
N ARG A 56 -2.17 -16.61 6.30
CA ARG A 56 -1.56 -16.76 7.63
C ARG A 56 -0.77 -15.51 8.02
N SER A 57 -0.75 -15.20 9.31
CA SER A 57 -0.03 -14.05 9.84
C SER A 57 1.49 -14.27 9.80
N PRO A 58 2.31 -13.26 9.44
CA PRO A 58 3.76 -13.33 9.63
C PRO A 58 4.19 -13.25 11.10
N VAL A 59 3.29 -12.80 11.99
CA VAL A 59 3.54 -12.69 13.45
C VAL A 59 3.56 -14.08 14.07
N ASN A 60 2.64 -14.93 13.64
CA ASN A 60 2.51 -16.33 14.01
C ASN A 60 1.86 -17.09 12.84
N THR A 61 2.60 -18.00 12.20
CA THR A 61 2.15 -18.73 11.03
C THR A 61 1.05 -19.75 11.32
N ASP A 62 0.83 -20.10 12.59
CA ASP A 62 -0.30 -20.95 13.00
C ASP A 62 -1.63 -20.18 12.92
N LEU A 63 -1.58 -18.84 12.97
CA LEU A 63 -2.74 -17.97 12.94
C LEU A 63 -3.25 -17.78 11.51
N VAL A 64 -4.38 -18.40 11.19
CA VAL A 64 -5.13 -18.15 9.94
C VAL A 64 -5.97 -16.89 10.13
N LEU A 65 -5.68 -15.85 9.36
CA LEU A 65 -6.40 -14.57 9.40
C LEU A 65 -7.72 -14.65 8.63
N GLY A 66 -7.71 -15.34 7.49
CA GLY A 66 -8.89 -15.55 6.66
C GLY A 66 -8.60 -16.50 5.49
N VAL A 67 -9.67 -16.94 4.84
CA VAL A 67 -9.61 -17.77 3.63
C VAL A 67 -10.03 -16.91 2.44
N PHE A 68 -9.20 -16.84 1.41
CA PHE A 68 -9.40 -15.99 0.25
C PHE A 68 -9.46 -16.80 -1.03
N GLN A 69 -10.18 -16.27 -2.00
CA GLN A 69 -10.36 -16.91 -3.30
C GLN A 69 -9.07 -16.84 -4.11
N LYS A 70 -8.65 -17.96 -4.69
CA LYS A 70 -7.47 -18.06 -5.56
C LYS A 70 -7.92 -17.97 -7.02
N GLY A 71 -8.27 -16.77 -7.45
CA GLY A 71 -8.71 -16.49 -8.81
C GLY A 71 -7.65 -16.80 -9.87
N GLY A 72 -8.12 -17.14 -11.06
CA GLY A 72 -7.29 -17.41 -12.23
C GLY A 72 -7.68 -16.56 -13.43
N VAL A 73 -7.41 -17.08 -14.63
CA VAL A 73 -7.68 -16.41 -15.91
C VAL A 73 -9.15 -16.03 -16.04
N LYS A 74 -10.06 -16.93 -15.63
CA LYS A 74 -11.51 -16.69 -15.69
C LYS A 74 -11.92 -15.49 -14.83
N GLU A 75 -11.47 -15.42 -13.58
CA GLU A 75 -11.83 -14.33 -12.66
C GLU A 75 -11.22 -12.99 -13.11
N ALA A 76 -10.05 -12.99 -13.75
CA ALA A 76 -9.52 -11.80 -14.42
C ALA A 76 -10.47 -11.31 -15.52
N HIS A 77 -10.90 -12.20 -16.42
CA HIS A 77 -11.81 -11.83 -17.50
C HIS A 77 -13.17 -11.35 -16.98
N ASP A 78 -13.73 -12.02 -15.97
CA ASP A 78 -15.02 -11.64 -15.38
C ASP A 78 -14.95 -10.24 -14.73
N ALA A 79 -13.86 -9.93 -14.01
CA ALA A 79 -13.67 -8.61 -13.40
C ALA A 79 -13.47 -7.51 -14.46
N LEU A 80 -12.69 -7.78 -15.51
CA LEU A 80 -12.50 -6.84 -16.61
C LEU A 80 -13.81 -6.60 -17.38
N ALA A 81 -14.60 -7.65 -17.62
CA ALA A 81 -15.90 -7.54 -18.28
C ALA A 81 -16.89 -6.71 -17.44
N ALA A 82 -16.90 -6.89 -16.12
CA ALA A 82 -17.70 -6.08 -15.20
C ALA A 82 -17.28 -4.60 -15.24
N ALA A 83 -15.97 -4.31 -15.15
CA ALA A 83 -15.42 -2.96 -15.26
C ALA A 83 -15.80 -2.30 -16.60
N ARG A 84 -15.59 -3.02 -17.71
CA ARG A 84 -15.93 -2.54 -19.05
C ARG A 84 -17.42 -2.26 -19.22
N LYS A 85 -18.29 -3.10 -18.65
CA LYS A 85 -19.74 -2.91 -18.66
C LYS A 85 -20.18 -1.68 -17.85
N ALA A 86 -19.55 -1.42 -16.72
CA ALA A 86 -19.84 -0.28 -15.86
C ALA A 86 -19.32 1.06 -16.43
N PHE A 87 -18.26 1.02 -17.24
CA PHE A 87 -17.55 2.20 -17.72
C PHE A 87 -18.43 3.25 -18.42
N PRO A 88 -19.37 2.92 -19.34
CA PRO A 88 -20.22 3.93 -19.97
C PRO A 88 -21.11 4.71 -19.01
N VAL A 89 -21.54 4.10 -17.90
CA VAL A 89 -22.34 4.76 -16.86
C VAL A 89 -21.43 5.66 -16.02
N TRP A 90 -20.30 5.11 -15.57
CA TRP A 90 -19.38 5.82 -14.68
C TRP A 90 -18.66 7.01 -15.33
N SER A 91 -18.16 6.83 -16.55
CA SER A 91 -17.44 7.86 -17.30
C SER A 91 -18.32 9.06 -17.69
N ARG A 92 -19.64 8.85 -17.80
CA ARG A 92 -20.63 9.89 -18.15
C ARG A 92 -21.28 10.55 -16.93
N MET A 93 -21.13 9.96 -15.74
CA MET A 93 -21.54 10.59 -14.49
C MET A 93 -20.84 11.94 -14.34
N PRO A 94 -21.52 13.02 -13.93
CA PRO A 94 -20.88 14.30 -13.63
C PRO A 94 -19.73 14.13 -12.63
N TRP A 95 -18.61 14.82 -12.85
CA TRP A 95 -17.43 14.63 -12.00
C TRP A 95 -17.67 15.04 -10.55
N GLN A 96 -18.61 15.96 -10.32
CA GLN A 96 -19.06 16.38 -8.99
C GLN A 96 -19.70 15.23 -8.21
N GLU A 97 -20.51 14.41 -8.88
CA GLU A 97 -21.15 13.22 -8.27
C GLU A 97 -20.10 12.16 -7.95
N ARG A 98 -19.12 11.94 -8.84
CA ARG A 98 -17.99 11.04 -8.57
C ARG A 98 -17.17 11.51 -7.36
N VAL A 99 -16.89 12.82 -7.27
CA VAL A 99 -16.22 13.42 -6.11
C VAL A 99 -17.00 13.18 -4.81
N ALA A 100 -18.33 13.35 -4.83
CA ALA A 100 -19.17 13.12 -3.66
C ALA A 100 -19.10 11.65 -3.18
N LEU A 101 -19.17 10.69 -4.11
CA LEU A 101 -19.05 9.26 -3.82
C LEU A 101 -17.67 8.90 -3.25
N LEU A 102 -16.59 9.42 -3.82
CA LEU A 102 -15.25 9.13 -3.33
C LEU A 102 -14.92 9.81 -2.00
N ARG A 103 -15.48 10.99 -1.71
CA ARG A 103 -15.40 11.58 -0.38
C ARG A 103 -16.13 10.74 0.66
N LYS A 104 -17.29 10.17 0.31
CA LYS A 104 -18.00 9.21 1.17
C LYS A 104 -17.16 7.94 1.41
N ALA A 105 -16.47 7.43 0.38
CA ALA A 105 -15.52 6.32 0.55
C ALA A 105 -14.38 6.69 1.51
N ALA A 106 -13.79 7.88 1.39
CA ALA A 106 -12.76 8.37 2.31
C ALA A 106 -13.27 8.51 3.75
N ASP A 107 -14.51 8.96 3.95
CA ASP A 107 -15.13 9.02 5.28
C ASP A 107 -15.33 7.63 5.90
N LEU A 108 -15.70 6.63 5.09
CA LEU A 108 -15.81 5.23 5.55
C LEU A 108 -14.44 4.63 5.90
N ILE A 109 -13.38 5.00 5.18
CA ILE A 109 -12.00 4.60 5.52
C ILE A 109 -11.60 5.17 6.89
N ASP A 110 -11.87 6.45 7.16
CA ASP A 110 -11.61 7.07 8.46
C ASP A 110 -12.45 6.43 9.58
N GLU A 111 -13.73 6.12 9.32
CA GLU A 111 -14.61 5.49 10.29
C GLU A 111 -14.09 4.10 10.69
N ARG A 112 -13.58 3.35 9.72
CA ARG A 112 -13.09 1.97 9.88
C ARG A 112 -11.59 1.89 10.20
N ILE A 113 -10.93 3.01 10.47
CA ILE A 113 -9.47 3.09 10.61
C ILE A 113 -8.88 2.09 11.60
N PHE A 114 -9.52 1.89 12.76
CA PHE A 114 -9.05 0.95 13.77
C PHE A 114 -9.22 -0.50 13.35
N LYS A 115 -10.33 -0.84 12.68
CA LYS A 115 -10.56 -2.20 12.16
C LYS A 115 -9.54 -2.55 11.09
N ILE A 116 -9.36 -1.67 10.10
CA ILE A 116 -8.41 -1.90 9.01
C ILE A 116 -6.97 -1.89 9.55
N GLY A 117 -6.63 -0.98 10.46
CA GLY A 117 -5.30 -0.91 11.07
C GLY A 117 -4.95 -2.12 11.92
N ALA A 118 -5.90 -2.66 12.70
CA ALA A 118 -5.69 -3.88 13.47
C ALA A 118 -5.49 -5.10 12.56
N ALA A 119 -6.29 -5.23 11.49
CA ALA A 119 -6.12 -6.27 10.48
C ALA A 119 -4.73 -6.18 9.82
N MET A 120 -4.30 -4.96 9.45
CA MET A 120 -3.00 -4.72 8.84
C MET A 120 -1.83 -5.06 9.77
N ALA A 121 -1.94 -4.77 11.07
CA ALA A 121 -0.90 -5.15 12.03
C ALA A 121 -0.70 -6.68 12.08
N LEU A 122 -1.81 -7.43 12.04
CA LEU A 122 -1.79 -8.90 12.00
C LEU A 122 -1.33 -9.45 10.64
N GLU A 123 -1.74 -8.82 9.53
CA GLU A 123 -1.51 -9.33 8.17
C GLU A 123 -0.12 -9.01 7.63
N VAL A 124 0.37 -7.80 7.91
CA VAL A 124 1.62 -7.26 7.38
C VAL A 124 2.77 -7.36 8.38
N GLY A 125 2.47 -7.28 9.67
CA GLY A 125 3.49 -7.12 10.71
C GLY A 125 3.86 -5.65 10.99
N LYS A 126 2.99 -4.69 10.64
CA LYS A 126 3.15 -3.26 10.95
C LYS A 126 2.78 -2.96 12.40
N ASN A 127 3.58 -2.16 13.10
CA ASN A 127 3.21 -1.69 14.44
C ASN A 127 1.93 -0.84 14.39
N ARG A 128 1.29 -0.63 15.55
CA ARG A 128 -0.01 0.08 15.64
C ARG A 128 -0.03 1.41 14.88
N MET A 129 1.00 2.23 15.06
CA MET A 129 1.02 3.59 14.50
C MET A 129 1.25 3.58 12.99
N GLU A 130 2.10 2.69 12.49
CA GLU A 130 2.30 2.54 11.05
C GLU A 130 1.07 1.96 10.35
N SER A 131 0.36 1.04 11.01
CA SER A 131 -0.89 0.49 10.47
C SER A 131 -1.98 1.54 10.38
N LEU A 132 -2.20 2.32 11.45
CA LEU A 132 -3.19 3.41 11.44
C LEU A 132 -2.78 4.51 10.45
N GLY A 133 -1.49 4.80 10.33
CA GLY A 133 -0.99 5.81 9.39
C GLY A 133 -1.21 5.47 7.93
N ASP A 134 -1.02 4.21 7.54
CA ASP A 134 -1.29 3.74 6.18
C ASP A 134 -2.78 3.90 5.80
N VAL A 135 -3.68 3.55 6.73
CA VAL A 135 -5.12 3.71 6.50
C VAL A 135 -5.52 5.19 6.44
N ALA A 136 -4.99 6.02 7.33
CA ALA A 136 -5.23 7.47 7.32
C ALA A 136 -4.72 8.12 6.02
N GLU A 137 -3.50 7.77 5.59
CA GLU A 137 -2.91 8.24 4.34
C GLU A 137 -3.79 7.86 3.14
N THR A 138 -4.41 6.69 3.16
CA THR A 138 -5.34 6.25 2.11
C THR A 138 -6.52 7.21 1.95
N ALA A 139 -7.17 7.60 3.05
CA ALA A 139 -8.29 8.54 3.02
C ALA A 139 -7.85 9.92 2.51
N ASP A 140 -6.67 10.38 2.93
CA ASP A 140 -6.08 11.64 2.48
C ASP A 140 -5.75 11.63 0.98
N LEU A 141 -5.20 10.54 0.44
CA LEU A 141 -4.90 10.40 -0.99
C LEU A 141 -6.18 10.41 -1.86
N VAL A 142 -7.25 9.76 -1.40
CA VAL A 142 -8.56 9.80 -2.08
C VAL A 142 -9.12 11.23 -2.08
N ARG A 143 -9.08 11.92 -0.93
CA ARG A 143 -9.51 13.32 -0.80
C ARG A 143 -8.66 14.26 -1.63
N TYR A 144 -7.35 14.04 -1.70
CA TYR A 144 -6.44 14.82 -2.52
C TYR A 144 -6.80 14.71 -4.01
N SER A 145 -7.10 13.49 -4.48
CA SER A 145 -7.56 13.27 -5.85
C SER A 145 -8.87 14.01 -6.16
N CYS A 146 -9.81 14.01 -5.21
CA CYS A 146 -11.05 14.79 -5.31
C CYS A 146 -10.77 16.30 -5.39
N TYR A 147 -9.92 16.80 -4.49
CA TYR A 147 -9.51 18.20 -4.47
C TYR A 147 -8.86 18.63 -5.79
N GLN A 148 -8.00 17.79 -6.39
CA GLN A 148 -7.40 18.09 -7.68
C GLN A 148 -8.45 18.17 -8.80
N MET A 149 -9.48 17.33 -8.77
CA MET A 149 -10.58 17.41 -9.75
C MET A 149 -11.35 18.74 -9.62
N GLU A 150 -11.69 19.14 -8.39
CA GLU A 150 -12.42 20.39 -8.10
C GLU A 150 -11.58 21.63 -8.43
N LYS A 151 -10.33 21.66 -7.98
CA LYS A 151 -9.40 22.78 -8.19
C LYS A 151 -9.22 23.09 -9.68
N ASN A 152 -9.26 22.07 -10.53
CA ASN A 152 -9.11 22.19 -11.98
C ASN A 152 -10.45 22.23 -12.72
N ASN A 153 -11.58 22.42 -12.03
CA ASN A 153 -12.93 22.44 -12.62
C ASN A 153 -13.20 21.23 -13.54
N GLY A 154 -12.84 20.04 -13.06
CA GLY A 154 -12.93 18.81 -13.82
C GLY A 154 -12.01 18.71 -15.04
N TYR A 155 -10.97 19.54 -15.11
CA TYR A 155 -10.07 19.71 -16.26
C TYR A 155 -10.82 20.07 -17.55
N VAL A 156 -11.84 20.93 -17.42
CA VAL A 156 -12.54 21.57 -18.54
C VAL A 156 -11.96 22.97 -18.71
N VAL A 157 -11.21 23.18 -19.78
CA VAL A 157 -10.46 24.42 -20.03
C VAL A 157 -10.87 25.02 -21.37
N GLU A 158 -11.41 26.25 -21.33
CA GLU A 158 -11.64 27.03 -22.55
C GLU A 158 -10.30 27.42 -23.17
N MET A 159 -10.16 27.16 -24.48
CA MET A 159 -8.96 27.46 -25.24
C MET A 159 -9.10 28.81 -25.96
N GLY A 160 -7.97 29.35 -26.45
CA GLY A 160 -7.97 30.56 -27.25
C GLY A 160 -8.93 30.48 -28.46
N LYS A 161 -9.54 31.61 -28.78
CA LYS A 161 -10.35 31.76 -29.99
C LYS A 161 -9.45 31.89 -31.21
N ASP A 162 -9.81 31.18 -32.28
CA ASP A 162 -9.13 31.33 -33.56
C ASP A 162 -9.48 32.70 -34.16
N PRO A 163 -8.51 33.54 -34.56
CA PRO A 163 -8.76 34.91 -35.00
C PRO A 163 -9.25 34.97 -36.47
N LEU A 164 -10.21 34.11 -36.84
CA LEU A 164 -10.79 34.05 -38.18
C LEU A 164 -11.90 35.10 -38.34
N VAL A 165 -11.68 36.07 -39.24
CA VAL A 165 -12.62 37.15 -39.51
C VAL A 165 -13.96 36.59 -40.03
N GLY A 166 -15.06 36.99 -39.39
CA GLY A 166 -16.42 36.57 -39.77
C GLY A 166 -16.88 35.23 -39.17
N TYR A 167 -16.06 34.60 -38.33
CA TYR A 167 -16.39 33.35 -37.63
C TYR A 167 -16.28 33.53 -36.11
N ASP A 168 -17.16 32.86 -35.36
CA ASP A 168 -17.05 32.72 -33.90
C ASP A 168 -16.83 31.24 -33.58
N ALA A 169 -15.68 30.92 -32.99
CA ALA A 169 -15.30 29.57 -32.63
C ALA A 169 -15.17 29.44 -31.10
N THR A 170 -15.71 28.34 -30.55
CA THR A 170 -15.54 27.96 -29.14
C THR A 170 -14.76 26.66 -29.08
N ASN A 171 -13.58 26.69 -28.47
CA ASN A 171 -12.69 25.55 -28.31
C ASN A 171 -12.58 25.19 -26.84
N ILE A 172 -12.81 23.92 -26.47
CA ILE A 172 -12.73 23.45 -25.09
C ILE A 172 -11.88 22.19 -25.04
N SER A 173 -10.83 22.21 -24.22
CA SER A 173 -10.07 21.01 -23.87
C SER A 173 -10.71 20.35 -22.66
N VAL A 174 -10.94 19.03 -22.75
CA VAL A 174 -11.58 18.25 -21.69
C VAL A 174 -10.77 17.00 -21.39
N LEU A 175 -10.53 16.73 -20.11
CA LEU A 175 -10.04 15.43 -19.68
C LEU A 175 -11.10 14.36 -19.92
N ARG A 176 -10.71 13.25 -20.56
CA ARG A 176 -11.54 12.06 -20.72
C ARG A 176 -10.84 10.86 -20.07
N PRO A 177 -11.60 9.96 -19.41
CA PRO A 177 -11.02 8.75 -18.86
C PRO A 177 -10.53 7.82 -19.97
N TYR A 178 -9.55 6.98 -19.64
CA TYR A 178 -9.02 5.96 -20.54
C TYR A 178 -9.97 4.76 -20.65
N GLY A 179 -10.52 4.29 -19.53
CA GLY A 179 -11.37 3.10 -19.52
C GLY A 179 -11.24 2.25 -18.25
N VAL A 180 -10.90 0.98 -18.43
CA VAL A 180 -10.60 0.04 -17.36
C VAL A 180 -9.16 0.22 -16.91
N TRP A 181 -8.99 0.63 -15.65
CA TRP A 181 -7.71 0.84 -15.01
C TRP A 181 -7.36 -0.31 -14.08
N LEU A 182 -6.20 -0.90 -14.28
CA LEU A 182 -5.68 -1.97 -13.43
C LEU A 182 -4.81 -1.38 -12.31
N VAL A 183 -5.11 -1.70 -11.06
CA VAL A 183 -4.28 -1.35 -9.90
C VAL A 183 -3.70 -2.63 -9.32
N ILE A 184 -2.39 -2.82 -9.46
CA ILE A 184 -1.65 -3.92 -8.83
C ILE A 184 -0.80 -3.34 -7.70
N SER A 185 -1.17 -3.67 -6.46
CA SER A 185 -0.58 -3.06 -5.26
C SER A 185 0.37 -3.99 -4.49
N PRO A 186 1.34 -3.44 -3.75
CA PRO A 186 2.33 -4.19 -2.98
C PRO A 186 1.81 -4.53 -1.58
N PHE A 187 2.57 -5.34 -0.86
CA PHE A 187 2.23 -5.77 0.50
C PHE A 187 2.55 -4.73 1.58
N ASN A 188 3.48 -3.80 1.32
CA ASN A 188 4.09 -2.99 2.37
C ASN A 188 3.28 -1.75 2.75
N PHE A 189 2.52 -1.18 1.82
CA PHE A 189 1.50 -0.17 2.10
C PHE A 189 0.19 -0.56 1.41
N PRO A 190 -0.45 -1.65 1.87
CA PRO A 190 -1.50 -2.30 1.09
C PRO A 190 -2.74 -1.42 0.97
N THR A 191 -3.02 -0.53 1.94
CA THR A 191 -4.12 0.43 1.77
C THR A 191 -3.72 1.64 0.93
N ALA A 192 -2.67 2.38 1.30
CA ALA A 192 -2.36 3.65 0.66
C ALA A 192 -2.01 3.47 -0.84
N LEU A 193 -1.20 2.46 -1.15
CA LEU A 193 -0.77 2.17 -2.52
C LEU A 193 -1.82 1.41 -3.35
N THR A 194 -2.93 0.97 -2.73
CA THR A 194 -4.12 0.54 -3.46
C THR A 194 -5.10 1.70 -3.65
N GLY A 195 -5.50 2.33 -2.55
CA GLY A 195 -6.59 3.30 -2.48
C GLY A 195 -6.25 4.65 -3.11
N GLY A 196 -4.99 5.09 -3.03
CA GLY A 196 -4.54 6.32 -3.69
C GLY A 196 -4.72 6.26 -5.22
N PRO A 197 -4.05 5.31 -5.91
CA PRO A 197 -4.23 5.11 -7.35
C PRO A 197 -5.68 4.80 -7.74
N THR A 198 -6.39 4.00 -6.93
CA THR A 198 -7.80 3.68 -7.15
C THR A 198 -8.67 4.95 -7.10
N GLY A 199 -8.50 5.80 -6.09
CA GLY A 199 -9.21 7.07 -5.97
C GLY A 199 -8.93 8.02 -7.15
N ALA A 200 -7.67 8.12 -7.59
CA ALA A 200 -7.27 8.93 -8.73
C ALA A 200 -7.89 8.43 -10.06
N ALA A 201 -7.87 7.11 -10.30
CA ALA A 201 -8.48 6.52 -11.48
C ALA A 201 -10.02 6.68 -11.48
N LEU A 202 -10.66 6.44 -10.34
CA LEU A 202 -12.11 6.54 -10.19
C LEU A 202 -12.60 7.98 -10.35
N VAL A 203 -11.95 8.97 -9.73
CA VAL A 203 -12.42 10.37 -9.79
C VAL A 203 -12.35 10.93 -11.21
N THR A 204 -11.36 10.49 -11.98
CA THR A 204 -11.18 10.86 -13.38
C THR A 204 -12.12 10.11 -14.34
N GLY A 205 -12.94 9.19 -13.83
CA GLY A 205 -14.00 8.51 -14.57
C GLY A 205 -13.62 7.14 -15.14
N ASN A 206 -12.48 6.58 -14.75
CA ASN A 206 -12.10 5.19 -15.07
C ASN A 206 -12.80 4.22 -14.12
N THR A 207 -13.04 2.99 -14.57
CA THR A 207 -13.41 1.87 -13.70
C THR A 207 -12.17 1.11 -13.29
N VAL A 208 -12.13 0.50 -12.11
CA VAL A 208 -10.92 -0.09 -11.55
C VAL A 208 -11.07 -1.59 -11.30
N VAL A 209 -10.03 -2.35 -11.66
CA VAL A 209 -9.78 -3.71 -11.15
C VAL A 209 -8.57 -3.65 -10.23
N VAL A 210 -8.78 -4.00 -8.96
CA VAL A 210 -7.75 -4.06 -7.93
C VAL A 210 -7.28 -5.51 -7.80
N LYS A 211 -5.95 -5.70 -7.88
CA LYS A 211 -5.28 -6.96 -7.58
C LYS A 211 -4.19 -6.72 -6.54
N PRO A 212 -4.40 -7.08 -5.26
CA PRO A 212 -3.38 -6.89 -4.24
C PRO A 212 -2.22 -7.89 -4.38
N ALA A 213 -1.15 -7.64 -3.63
CA ALA A 213 -0.18 -8.67 -3.30
C ALA A 213 -0.87 -9.86 -2.62
N THR A 214 -0.42 -11.08 -2.90
CA THR A 214 -0.97 -12.30 -2.27
C THR A 214 -0.79 -12.29 -0.75
N ASP A 215 0.17 -11.51 -0.25
CA ASP A 215 0.42 -11.35 1.17
C ASP A 215 -0.58 -10.44 1.89
N THR A 216 -1.36 -9.62 1.17
CA THR A 216 -2.28 -8.64 1.80
C THR A 216 -3.70 -8.63 1.22
N PRO A 217 -4.34 -9.80 1.04
CA PRO A 217 -5.71 -9.84 0.53
C PRO A 217 -6.71 -9.26 1.54
N TRP A 218 -6.53 -9.47 2.84
CA TRP A 218 -7.53 -9.11 3.84
C TRP A 218 -7.69 -7.60 3.99
N THR A 219 -6.57 -6.91 4.20
CA THR A 219 -6.58 -5.45 4.38
C THR A 219 -7.13 -4.75 3.14
N VAL A 220 -6.78 -5.24 1.93
CA VAL A 220 -7.29 -4.67 0.68
C VAL A 220 -8.75 -5.03 0.43
N ARG A 221 -9.22 -6.20 0.89
CA ARG A 221 -10.65 -6.56 0.87
C ARG A 221 -11.48 -5.60 1.71
N LEU A 222 -11.02 -5.22 2.92
CA LEU A 222 -11.68 -4.25 3.79
C LEU A 222 -11.69 -2.84 3.18
N LEU A 223 -10.60 -2.43 2.53
CA LEU A 223 -10.54 -1.17 1.79
C LEU A 223 -11.53 -1.16 0.62
N SER A 224 -11.58 -2.24 -0.17
CA SER A 224 -12.50 -2.36 -1.32
C SER A 224 -13.97 -2.29 -0.89
N GLU A 225 -14.26 -2.80 0.31
CA GLU A 225 -15.54 -2.68 0.99
C GLU A 225 -15.94 -1.22 1.26
N CYS A 226 -14.99 -0.35 1.62
CA CYS A 226 -15.27 1.08 1.82
C CYS A 226 -15.73 1.76 0.51
N PHE A 227 -15.13 1.39 -0.63
CA PHE A 227 -15.56 1.88 -1.94
C PHE A 227 -16.92 1.33 -2.34
N ARG A 228 -17.19 0.04 -2.10
CA ARG A 228 -18.50 -0.57 -2.34
C ARG A 228 -19.60 0.11 -1.50
N ASP A 229 -19.38 0.21 -0.20
CA ASP A 229 -20.37 0.70 0.76
C ASP A 229 -20.59 2.23 0.64
N ALA A 230 -19.66 2.94 -0.02
CA ALA A 230 -19.90 4.33 -0.44
C ALA A 230 -21.04 4.44 -1.47
N GLY A 231 -21.39 3.35 -2.16
CA GLY A 231 -22.47 3.30 -3.15
C GLY A 231 -21.99 3.56 -4.57
N LEU A 232 -20.74 3.20 -4.89
CA LEU A 232 -20.27 3.20 -6.28
C LEU A 232 -21.12 2.20 -7.09
N PRO A 233 -21.47 2.50 -8.35
CA PRO A 233 -22.20 1.56 -9.18
C PRO A 233 -21.47 0.22 -9.34
N ASP A 234 -22.24 -0.86 -9.46
CA ASP A 234 -21.70 -2.21 -9.62
C ASP A 234 -20.72 -2.29 -10.80
N GLY A 235 -19.57 -2.92 -10.55
CA GLY A 235 -18.50 -3.08 -11.54
C GLY A 235 -17.56 -1.88 -11.67
N VAL A 236 -17.86 -0.73 -11.06
CA VAL A 236 -16.93 0.41 -11.06
C VAL A 236 -15.64 0.11 -10.30
N ILE A 237 -15.74 -0.66 -9.23
CA ILE A 237 -14.61 -1.24 -8.50
C ILE A 237 -14.77 -2.75 -8.46
N ASN A 238 -13.70 -3.48 -8.78
CA ASN A 238 -13.64 -4.93 -8.69
C ASN A 238 -12.38 -5.33 -7.94
N TYR A 239 -12.49 -6.29 -7.03
CA TYR A 239 -11.39 -6.80 -6.22
C TYR A 239 -11.17 -8.28 -6.53
N VAL A 240 -9.97 -8.61 -7.03
CA VAL A 240 -9.60 -9.98 -7.40
C VAL A 240 -8.30 -10.41 -6.74
N THR A 241 -8.29 -11.60 -6.14
CA THR A 241 -7.09 -12.21 -5.53
C THR A 241 -6.64 -13.44 -6.26
N GLY A 242 -5.33 -13.64 -6.34
CA GLY A 242 -4.74 -14.79 -7.01
C GLY A 242 -3.25 -14.58 -7.33
N PRO A 243 -2.56 -15.63 -7.80
CA PRO A 243 -1.13 -15.58 -8.09
C PRO A 243 -0.80 -14.56 -9.19
N GLY A 244 0.31 -13.83 -9.05
CA GLY A 244 0.78 -12.89 -10.08
C GLY A 244 1.01 -13.57 -11.44
N ARG A 245 1.60 -14.76 -11.43
CA ARG A 245 1.90 -15.56 -12.64
C ARG A 245 0.68 -16.05 -13.43
N THR A 246 -0.52 -16.04 -12.85
CA THR A 246 -1.74 -16.52 -13.52
C THR A 246 -2.77 -15.40 -13.61
N LEU A 247 -3.36 -15.00 -12.49
CA LEU A 247 -4.34 -13.91 -12.43
C LEU A 247 -3.71 -12.58 -12.87
N GLY A 248 -2.54 -12.24 -12.32
CA GLY A 248 -1.85 -10.99 -12.62
C GLY A 248 -1.49 -10.88 -14.10
N GLN A 249 -0.87 -11.92 -14.66
CA GLN A 249 -0.50 -11.96 -16.08
C GLN A 249 -1.73 -11.89 -16.99
N ALA A 250 -2.81 -12.62 -16.67
CA ALA A 250 -4.05 -12.55 -17.44
C ALA A 250 -4.67 -11.15 -17.46
N LEU A 251 -4.53 -10.37 -16.38
CA LEU A 251 -4.96 -8.97 -16.34
C LEU A 251 -4.05 -8.09 -17.22
N ILE A 252 -2.72 -8.26 -17.12
CA ILE A 252 -1.71 -7.48 -17.88
C ILE A 252 -1.83 -7.70 -19.39
N ASP A 253 -1.97 -8.95 -19.81
CA ASP A 253 -2.04 -9.36 -21.22
C ASP A 253 -3.36 -8.97 -21.89
N SER A 254 -4.37 -8.63 -21.09
CA SER A 254 -5.71 -8.38 -21.61
C SER A 254 -5.75 -7.07 -22.41
N PRO A 255 -6.30 -7.08 -23.64
CA PRO A 255 -6.54 -5.87 -24.42
C PRO A 255 -7.66 -5.00 -23.81
N GLU A 256 -8.39 -5.54 -22.82
CA GLU A 256 -9.44 -4.84 -22.09
C GLU A 256 -8.90 -3.93 -20.98
N VAL A 257 -7.59 -3.93 -20.69
CA VAL A 257 -7.00 -2.96 -19.76
C VAL A 257 -6.53 -1.74 -20.55
N ASP A 258 -7.01 -0.56 -20.20
CA ASP A 258 -6.70 0.70 -20.89
C ASP A 258 -5.58 1.49 -20.19
N GLY A 259 -5.25 1.15 -18.95
CA GLY A 259 -4.14 1.73 -18.21
C GLY A 259 -3.81 0.93 -16.95
N VAL A 260 -2.58 1.05 -16.46
CA VAL A 260 -2.14 0.32 -15.26
C VAL A 260 -1.37 1.23 -14.31
N THR A 261 -1.62 1.06 -13.02
CA THR A 261 -0.72 1.47 -11.95
C THR A 261 -0.20 0.22 -11.26
N PHE A 262 1.12 0.06 -11.26
CA PHE A 262 1.80 -0.99 -10.54
C PHE A 262 2.77 -0.36 -9.53
N THR A 263 2.72 -0.86 -8.31
CA THR A 263 3.75 -0.57 -7.31
C THR A 263 4.33 -1.88 -6.78
N GLY A 264 5.65 -2.03 -6.86
CA GLY A 264 6.31 -3.29 -6.52
C GLY A 264 7.79 -3.36 -6.93
N SER A 265 8.29 -4.56 -7.22
CA SER A 265 9.70 -4.77 -7.55
C SER A 265 10.06 -4.28 -8.96
N PHE A 266 11.32 -3.89 -9.14
CA PHE A 266 11.85 -3.41 -10.41
C PHE A 266 11.63 -4.40 -11.56
N ASP A 267 11.97 -5.67 -11.35
CA ASP A 267 11.89 -6.69 -12.42
C ASP A 267 10.46 -6.94 -12.89
N VAL A 268 9.50 -7.00 -11.96
CA VAL A 268 8.08 -7.18 -12.29
C VAL A 268 7.54 -5.96 -13.02
N GLY A 269 7.84 -4.75 -12.53
CA GLY A 269 7.41 -3.51 -13.17
C GLY A 269 7.97 -3.37 -14.59
N MET A 270 9.25 -3.68 -14.80
CA MET A 270 9.85 -3.66 -16.13
C MET A 270 9.29 -4.74 -17.06
N GLY A 271 8.84 -5.87 -16.52
CA GLY A 271 8.05 -6.86 -17.27
C GLY A 271 6.74 -6.26 -17.77
N ILE A 272 5.94 -5.69 -16.86
CA ILE A 272 4.65 -5.03 -17.18
C ILE A 272 4.84 -3.95 -18.25
N TYR A 273 5.88 -3.11 -18.13
CA TYR A 273 6.18 -2.08 -19.12
C TYR A 273 6.36 -2.66 -20.53
N LYS A 274 7.15 -3.73 -20.65
CA LYS A 274 7.45 -4.38 -21.93
C LYS A 274 6.20 -5.02 -22.52
N ASP A 275 5.40 -5.70 -21.70
CA ASP A 275 4.15 -6.34 -22.13
C ASP A 275 3.17 -5.27 -22.65
N PHE A 276 3.03 -4.15 -21.93
CA PHE A 276 2.15 -3.05 -22.35
C PHE A 276 2.62 -2.38 -23.64
N ALA A 277 3.93 -2.22 -23.84
CA ALA A 277 4.51 -1.63 -25.05
C ALA A 277 4.27 -2.48 -26.31
N GLN A 278 3.94 -3.76 -26.17
CA GLN A 278 3.58 -4.65 -27.29
C GLN A 278 2.10 -4.57 -27.69
N GLY A 279 1.28 -3.81 -26.94
CA GLY A 279 -0.15 -3.64 -27.21
C GLY A 279 -0.46 -2.91 -28.51
N LYS A 280 -1.71 -3.02 -28.97
CA LYS A 280 -2.20 -2.42 -30.23
C LYS A 280 -2.15 -0.88 -30.25
N TYR A 281 -2.22 -0.24 -29.09
CA TYR A 281 -2.19 1.20 -28.90
C TYR A 281 -1.44 1.55 -27.62
N VAL A 282 -0.94 2.78 -27.54
CA VAL A 282 -0.22 3.27 -26.36
C VAL A 282 -1.21 3.38 -25.19
N ARG A 283 -0.91 2.66 -24.11
CA ARG A 283 -1.65 2.68 -22.85
C ARG A 283 -0.78 3.29 -21.76
N PRO A 284 -1.31 4.16 -20.88
CA PRO A 284 -0.56 4.66 -19.74
C PRO A 284 -0.15 3.52 -18.80
N VAL A 285 1.12 3.53 -18.41
CA VAL A 285 1.71 2.62 -17.43
C VAL A 285 2.41 3.48 -16.38
N ILE A 286 1.92 3.43 -15.15
CA ILE A 286 2.52 4.10 -13.99
C ILE A 286 3.22 3.03 -13.16
N LEU A 287 4.55 3.12 -13.06
CA LEU A 287 5.38 2.16 -12.35
C LEU A 287 6.10 2.85 -11.19
N GLU A 288 5.73 2.49 -9.97
CA GLU A 288 6.42 2.92 -8.75
C GLU A 288 7.24 1.73 -8.22
N LEU A 289 8.57 1.83 -8.29
CA LEU A 289 9.48 0.70 -8.10
C LEU A 289 10.33 0.82 -6.82
N GLY A 290 11.28 -0.09 -6.64
CA GLY A 290 12.18 -0.11 -5.48
C GLY A 290 13.21 1.04 -5.47
N GLY A 291 13.91 1.18 -4.35
CA GLY A 291 14.97 2.17 -4.17
C GLY A 291 16.07 1.67 -3.23
N LYS A 292 17.25 2.32 -3.30
CA LYS A 292 18.38 2.10 -2.37
C LYS A 292 18.77 3.43 -1.72
N ASN A 293 17.93 3.94 -0.83
CA ASN A 293 18.00 5.35 -0.42
C ASN A 293 19.14 5.62 0.58
N PRO A 294 19.99 6.64 0.34
CA PRO A 294 21.01 7.06 1.28
C PRO A 294 20.56 8.23 2.17
N ALA A 295 21.07 8.28 3.41
CA ALA A 295 21.19 9.51 4.19
C ALA A 295 22.65 10.01 4.11
N ILE A 296 22.84 11.32 3.94
CA ILE A 296 24.16 11.96 3.90
C ILE A 296 24.28 12.89 5.10
N VAL A 297 25.30 12.69 5.94
CA VAL A 297 25.52 13.47 7.17
C VAL A 297 26.86 14.21 7.07
N SER A 298 26.77 15.53 6.96
CA SER A 298 27.95 16.42 6.95
C SER A 298 28.45 16.70 8.37
N ARG A 299 29.69 17.18 8.49
CA ARG A 299 30.29 17.60 9.78
C ARG A 299 29.54 18.70 10.54
N HIS A 300 28.58 19.39 9.88
CA HIS A 300 27.78 20.46 10.47
C HIS A 300 26.37 20.00 10.88
N ALA A 301 26.06 18.72 10.71
CA ALA A 301 24.75 18.19 11.05
C ALA A 301 24.50 18.18 12.56
N ASP A 302 23.24 18.37 12.94
CA ASP A 302 22.77 18.01 14.27
C ASP A 302 22.72 16.48 14.36
N LEU A 303 23.69 15.89 15.05
CA LEU A 303 23.88 14.44 15.10
C LEU A 303 22.76 13.72 15.85
N GLU A 304 22.08 14.38 16.80
CA GLU A 304 20.94 13.79 17.51
C GLU A 304 19.74 13.67 16.58
N ARG A 305 19.42 14.75 15.86
CA ARG A 305 18.34 14.72 14.85
C ARG A 305 18.67 13.76 13.72
N ALA A 306 19.92 13.74 13.26
CA ALA A 306 20.36 12.83 12.21
C ALA A 306 20.21 11.37 12.65
N ALA A 307 20.74 11.00 13.83
CA ALA A 307 20.66 9.62 14.33
C ALA A 307 19.21 9.16 14.48
N LEU A 308 18.34 9.99 15.09
CA LEU A 308 16.92 9.67 15.26
C LEU A 308 16.21 9.50 13.91
N GLY A 309 16.47 10.42 12.96
CA GLY A 309 15.89 10.37 11.62
C GLY A 309 16.32 9.13 10.83
N ILE A 310 17.60 8.78 10.90
CA ILE A 310 18.18 7.61 10.23
C ILE A 310 17.57 6.32 10.79
N VAL A 311 17.58 6.12 12.11
CA VAL A 311 17.03 4.90 12.74
C VAL A 311 15.56 4.71 12.39
N ARG A 312 14.77 5.79 12.41
CA ARG A 312 13.35 5.73 12.01
C ARG A 312 13.16 5.38 10.54
N SER A 313 13.97 5.99 9.68
CA SER A 313 13.90 5.77 8.23
C SER A 313 14.40 4.39 7.82
N ALA A 314 15.36 3.83 8.58
CA ALA A 314 15.92 2.50 8.32
C ALA A 314 14.99 1.39 8.81
N PHE A 315 14.40 1.53 9.99
CA PHE A 315 13.73 0.41 10.67
C PHE A 315 12.22 0.54 10.84
N GLY A 316 11.60 1.67 10.49
CA GLY A 316 10.14 1.72 10.37
C GLY A 316 9.66 0.67 9.37
N LEU A 317 8.62 -0.10 9.71
CA LEU A 317 8.16 -1.29 8.98
C LEU A 317 9.27 -2.31 8.73
N GLN A 318 10.20 -2.47 9.67
CA GLN A 318 11.36 -3.36 9.52
C GLN A 318 12.23 -3.01 8.29
N GLY A 319 12.14 -1.77 7.78
CA GLY A 319 12.83 -1.35 6.56
C GLY A 319 12.17 -1.82 5.25
N GLN A 320 10.99 -2.44 5.29
CA GLN A 320 10.27 -2.91 4.09
C GLN A 320 9.53 -1.77 3.38
N LYS A 321 10.21 -0.65 3.13
CA LYS A 321 9.69 0.54 2.44
C LYS A 321 10.56 0.85 1.24
N CYS A 322 9.96 1.22 0.10
CA CYS A 322 10.70 1.73 -1.05
C CYS A 322 11.51 3.00 -0.70
N SER A 323 11.07 3.74 0.32
CA SER A 323 11.71 4.93 0.87
C SER A 323 12.66 4.66 2.05
N ALA A 324 12.86 3.40 2.46
CA ALA A 324 13.69 3.09 3.62
C ALA A 324 15.15 3.54 3.43
N CYS A 325 15.74 4.08 4.49
CA CYS A 325 17.14 4.47 4.52
C CYS A 325 18.00 3.22 4.66
N SER A 326 18.62 2.79 3.55
CA SER A 326 19.40 1.55 3.47
C SER A 326 20.90 1.79 3.36
N ARG A 327 21.34 3.06 3.33
CA ARG A 327 22.74 3.49 3.28
C ARG A 327 22.90 4.78 4.08
N VAL A 328 24.03 4.92 4.77
CA VAL A 328 24.38 6.16 5.48
C VAL A 328 25.79 6.55 5.07
N TYR A 329 25.95 7.75 4.53
CA TYR A 329 27.24 8.35 4.20
C TYR A 329 27.55 9.42 5.23
N ILE A 330 28.69 9.30 5.90
CA ILE A 330 29.04 10.15 7.05
C ILE A 330 30.40 10.79 6.77
N GLU A 331 30.52 12.10 6.97
CA GLU A 331 31.83 12.74 6.92
C GLU A 331 32.71 12.30 8.09
N GLU A 332 33.98 12.02 7.80
CA GLU A 332 34.98 11.50 8.72
C GLU A 332 35.00 12.19 10.11
N PRO A 333 34.92 13.53 10.24
CA PRO A 333 35.00 14.19 11.56
C PRO A 333 33.86 13.85 12.52
N VAL A 334 32.73 13.33 12.02
CA VAL A 334 31.54 13.00 12.83
C VAL A 334 31.19 11.51 12.77
N TYR A 335 32.04 10.68 12.14
CA TYR A 335 31.79 9.25 11.93
C TYR A 335 31.56 8.50 13.24
N ASP A 336 32.55 8.48 14.12
CA ASP A 336 32.50 7.68 15.35
C ASP A 336 31.36 8.10 16.28
N GLU A 337 31.15 9.42 16.41
CA GLU A 337 30.08 9.95 17.25
C GLU A 337 28.70 9.55 16.71
N LEU A 338 28.46 9.71 15.41
CA LEU A 338 27.18 9.34 14.81
C LEU A 338 26.96 7.83 14.87
N VAL A 339 27.97 7.02 14.55
CA VAL A 339 27.88 5.56 14.60
C VAL A 339 27.53 5.08 16.01
N SER A 340 28.18 5.62 17.05
CA SER A 340 27.87 5.29 18.44
C SER A 340 26.40 5.57 18.79
N ARG A 341 25.87 6.71 18.32
CA ARG A 341 24.47 7.10 18.52
C ARG A 341 23.50 6.18 17.78
N LEU A 342 23.80 5.83 16.52
CA LEU A 342 23.00 4.91 15.72
C LEU A 342 22.91 3.53 16.39
N VAL A 343 24.04 3.00 16.87
CA VAL A 343 24.08 1.73 17.61
C VAL A 343 23.22 1.83 18.88
N SER A 344 23.42 2.87 19.69
CA SER A 344 22.67 3.04 20.95
C SER A 344 21.16 3.11 20.76
N LEU A 345 20.69 3.85 19.74
CA LEU A 345 19.27 3.96 19.43
C LEU A 345 18.70 2.65 18.86
N THR A 346 19.48 1.96 18.03
CA THR A 346 19.06 0.71 17.39
C THR A 346 18.90 -0.42 18.42
N SER A 347 19.84 -0.53 19.36
CA SER A 347 19.77 -1.54 20.43
C SER A 347 18.57 -1.35 21.38
N LYS A 348 17.91 -0.19 21.36
CA LYS A 348 16.69 0.08 22.14
C LYS A 348 15.41 -0.29 21.40
N LEU A 349 15.48 -0.63 20.11
CA LEU A 349 14.30 -1.01 19.34
C LEU A 349 13.77 -2.36 19.81
N LYS A 350 12.52 -2.38 20.24
CA LYS A 350 11.84 -3.62 20.62
C LYS A 350 11.28 -4.32 19.38
N VAL A 351 11.75 -5.53 19.13
CA VAL A 351 11.18 -6.46 18.15
C VAL A 351 10.15 -7.34 18.86
N GLY A 352 9.00 -7.62 18.24
CA GLY A 352 7.95 -8.42 18.89
C GLY A 352 6.62 -8.43 18.14
N ASP A 353 5.57 -8.88 18.83
CA ASP A 353 4.20 -8.79 18.32
C ASP A 353 3.84 -7.30 18.06
N PRO A 354 3.60 -6.92 16.79
CA PRO A 354 3.40 -5.53 16.40
C PRO A 354 2.08 -4.93 16.92
N THR A 355 1.21 -5.77 17.48
CA THR A 355 -0.01 -5.34 18.16
C THR A 355 0.24 -4.87 19.59
N LEU A 356 1.45 -5.05 20.15
CA LEU A 356 1.81 -4.53 21.47
C LEU A 356 2.25 -3.06 21.41
N ARG A 357 1.95 -2.29 22.46
CA ARG A 357 2.13 -0.82 22.47
C ARG A 357 3.59 -0.38 22.37
N ASP A 358 4.51 -1.14 22.97
CA ASP A 358 5.92 -0.80 23.08
C ASP A 358 6.80 -1.47 22.01
N VAL A 359 6.20 -2.26 21.11
CA VAL A 359 6.90 -2.91 20.00
C VAL A 359 7.06 -1.93 18.84
N TYR A 360 8.30 -1.72 18.41
CA TYR A 360 8.64 -0.86 17.29
C TYR A 360 8.70 -1.64 15.97
N MET A 361 9.28 -2.84 15.99
CA MET A 361 9.46 -3.71 14.83
C MET A 361 8.68 -5.01 14.98
N GLY A 362 7.82 -5.29 14.01
CA GLY A 362 7.20 -6.60 13.84
C GLY A 362 8.07 -7.59 13.06
N PRO A 363 7.49 -8.68 12.55
CA PRO A 363 8.15 -9.61 11.63
C PRO A 363 8.30 -9.01 10.22
N VAL A 364 9.17 -9.58 9.38
CA VAL A 364 9.12 -9.39 7.93
C VAL A 364 7.90 -10.12 7.33
N ILE A 365 7.46 -9.72 6.14
CA ILE A 365 6.13 -10.08 5.61
C ILE A 365 5.91 -11.58 5.38
N ASN A 366 6.95 -12.33 5.01
CA ASN A 366 6.85 -13.74 4.67
C ASN A 366 8.21 -14.45 4.79
N LYS A 367 8.18 -15.78 4.63
CA LYS A 367 9.39 -16.62 4.64
C LYS A 367 10.41 -16.19 3.58
N GLY A 368 9.97 -15.81 2.37
CA GLY A 368 10.86 -15.36 1.29
C GLY A 368 11.68 -14.15 1.71
N ALA A 369 11.02 -13.13 2.28
CA ALA A 369 11.70 -11.93 2.80
C ALA A 369 12.68 -12.26 3.94
N LEU A 370 12.39 -13.26 4.77
CA LEU A 370 13.30 -13.71 5.82
C LEU A 370 14.53 -14.43 5.24
N GLU A 371 14.35 -15.24 4.20
CA GLU A 371 15.47 -15.89 3.50
C GLU A 371 16.32 -14.86 2.75
N ASP A 372 15.71 -13.85 2.12
CA ASP A 372 16.44 -12.74 1.49
C ASP A 372 17.28 -11.99 2.52
N TYR A 373 16.70 -11.69 3.70
CA TYR A 373 17.45 -11.10 4.81
C TYR A 373 18.67 -11.95 5.18
N LYS A 374 18.50 -13.27 5.40
CA LYS A 374 19.63 -14.17 5.69
C LYS A 374 20.69 -14.15 4.58
N GLY A 375 20.26 -14.14 3.31
CA GLY A 375 21.15 -14.02 2.16
C GLY A 375 22.01 -12.76 2.23
N PHE A 376 21.39 -11.59 2.43
CA PHE A 376 22.12 -10.33 2.55
C PHE A 376 23.05 -10.27 3.76
N ILE A 377 22.66 -10.88 4.90
CA ILE A 377 23.57 -11.00 6.05
C ILE A 377 24.80 -11.83 5.68
N GLN A 378 24.64 -12.93 4.95
CA GLN A 378 25.76 -13.76 4.51
C GLN A 378 26.66 -13.02 3.53
N GLU A 379 26.09 -12.32 2.54
CA GLU A 379 26.85 -11.49 1.60
C GLU A 379 27.70 -10.43 2.32
N LEU A 380 27.12 -9.77 3.35
CA LEU A 380 27.83 -8.78 4.15
C LEU A 380 28.97 -9.40 4.97
N LYS A 381 28.80 -10.62 5.50
CA LYS A 381 29.88 -11.36 6.18
C LYS A 381 31.00 -11.73 5.22
N ASP A 382 30.66 -12.24 4.05
CA ASP A 382 31.63 -12.65 3.03
C ASP A 382 32.40 -11.44 2.47
N ALA A 383 31.76 -10.28 2.41
CA ALA A 383 32.39 -9.00 2.04
C ALA A 383 33.25 -8.38 3.16
N GLY A 384 33.30 -8.98 4.36
CA GLY A 384 34.07 -8.48 5.50
C GLY A 384 33.43 -7.29 6.23
N GLY A 385 32.11 -7.11 6.10
CA GLY A 385 31.36 -6.05 6.78
C GLY A 385 31.41 -6.19 8.30
N THR A 386 31.56 -5.06 9.01
CA THR A 386 31.62 -5.04 10.47
C THR A 386 30.23 -4.85 11.05
N PHE A 387 29.65 -5.92 11.61
CA PHE A 387 28.33 -5.87 12.24
C PHE A 387 28.39 -5.08 13.55
N LEU A 388 27.70 -3.95 13.59
CA LEU A 388 27.60 -3.09 14.76
C LEU A 388 26.39 -3.42 15.63
N THR A 389 25.30 -3.88 15.01
CA THR A 389 24.11 -4.44 15.68
C THR A 389 23.51 -5.56 14.83
N GLY A 390 22.74 -6.43 15.46
CA GLY A 390 21.90 -7.41 14.77
C GLY A 390 22.69 -8.43 13.95
N GLY A 391 22.19 -8.77 12.76
CA GLY A 391 22.75 -9.79 11.87
C GLY A 391 22.20 -11.19 12.10
N GLU A 392 21.03 -11.29 12.74
CA GLU A 392 20.46 -12.55 13.21
C GLU A 392 18.96 -12.67 12.91
N VAL A 393 18.49 -13.91 12.79
CA VAL A 393 17.08 -14.27 12.75
C VAL A 393 16.67 -14.72 14.14
N LEU A 394 15.53 -14.25 14.62
CA LEU A 394 15.04 -14.60 15.95
C LEU A 394 14.19 -15.87 15.86
N THR A 395 14.59 -16.93 16.57
CA THR A 395 13.96 -18.26 16.47
C THR A 395 13.57 -18.88 17.82
N GLU A 396 13.74 -18.15 18.92
CA GLU A 396 13.41 -18.65 20.27
C GLU A 396 12.02 -18.19 20.74
N GLY A 397 11.37 -19.00 21.57
CA GLY A 397 10.06 -18.66 22.14
C GLY A 397 9.00 -18.37 21.07
N ASP A 398 8.27 -17.26 21.23
CA ASP A 398 7.23 -16.86 20.27
C ASP A 398 7.79 -16.43 18.91
N TYR A 399 9.07 -16.05 18.82
CA TYR A 399 9.69 -15.71 17.53
C TYR A 399 9.78 -16.92 16.60
N ALA A 400 9.85 -18.14 17.15
CA ALA A 400 9.89 -19.38 16.37
C ALA A 400 8.66 -19.59 15.48
N LYS A 401 7.55 -18.91 15.79
CA LYS A 401 6.28 -19.02 15.08
C LYS A 401 6.13 -17.99 13.96
N GLY A 402 7.01 -16.99 13.88
CA GLY A 402 6.89 -15.89 12.92
C GLY A 402 8.18 -15.65 12.14
N PHE A 403 8.21 -14.55 11.39
CA PHE A 403 9.35 -14.20 10.54
C PHE A 403 10.12 -13.01 11.13
N TYR A 404 10.84 -13.23 12.23
CA TYR A 404 11.51 -12.15 12.96
C TYR A 404 13.00 -12.06 12.66
N ALA A 405 13.50 -10.83 12.51
CA ALA A 405 14.90 -10.52 12.27
C ALA A 405 15.34 -9.32 13.13
N THR A 406 16.62 -9.28 13.48
CA THR A 406 17.18 -8.19 14.28
C THR A 406 17.46 -6.93 13.44
N PRO A 407 17.29 -5.72 14.01
CA PRO A 407 17.69 -4.49 13.35
C PRO A 407 19.21 -4.46 13.19
N THR A 408 19.66 -4.42 11.94
CA THR A 408 21.06 -4.65 11.60
C THR A 408 21.73 -3.39 11.05
N PHE A 409 22.83 -2.99 11.68
CA PHE A 409 23.75 -1.98 11.18
C PHE A 409 25.11 -2.62 10.90
N VAL A 410 25.66 -2.34 9.72
CA VAL A 410 26.98 -2.81 9.29
C VAL A 410 27.81 -1.61 8.84
N ALA A 411 29.06 -1.54 9.29
CA ALA A 411 30.07 -0.58 8.88
C ALA A 411 31.01 -1.16 7.82
#